data_AF-F8J700-F1
#
_entry.id   AF-F8J700-F1
#
_cell.length_a   1.000
_cell.length_b   1.000
_cell.length_c   1.000
_cell.angle_alpha   90.00
_cell.angle_beta   90.00
_cell.angle_gamma   90.00
#
_symmetry.space_group_name_H-M   'P 1'
#
loop_
_entity.id
_entity.type
_entity.pdbx_description
1 polymer ?
#
loop_
_entity_poly.entity_id
_entity_poly.type
_entity_poly.pdbx_seq_one_letter_code
_entity_poly.pdbx_strand_id
1 'polypeptide(L)'
;MQKTNSDPRITGKFSGDRMWSLSAIIVLWLLYAFVFYEIKDYAGSSEVVGALLVAGALVILFNTAAILAMLFHLSEERDEIYGLDLHYLDLKKK
;
A
#
# COMPACT_ATOMS: atom_id res chain seq x y z
N MET A 1 26.20 -10.84 -14.17
CA MET A 1 25.30 -10.22 -13.16
C MET A 1 26.03 -10.17 -11.84
N GLN A 2 26.58 -9.01 -11.48
CA GLN A 2 27.21 -8.82 -10.16
C GLN A 2 26.12 -9.01 -9.11
N LYS A 3 26.26 -10.03 -8.25
CA LYS A 3 25.53 -10.08 -6.98
C LYS A 3 26.11 -8.98 -6.10
N THR A 4 25.55 -7.78 -6.20
CA THR A 4 25.76 -6.75 -5.18
C THR A 4 25.22 -7.35 -3.88
N ASN A 5 26.09 -7.50 -2.87
CA ASN A 5 25.63 -7.77 -1.52
C ASN A 5 24.76 -6.57 -1.12
N SER A 6 23.44 -6.71 -1.20
CA SER A 6 22.50 -5.64 -0.86
C SER A 6 22.66 -5.31 0.63
N ASP A 7 22.87 -4.03 0.93
CA ASP A 7 23.05 -3.56 2.30
C ASP A 7 21.84 -3.97 3.15
N PRO A 8 22.01 -4.68 4.28
CA PRO A 8 20.89 -5.16 5.10
C PRO A 8 19.97 -4.01 5.58
N ARG A 9 20.47 -2.77 5.65
CA ARG A 9 19.66 -1.58 5.97
C ARG A 9 18.59 -1.30 4.91
N ILE A 10 18.85 -1.60 3.64
CA ILE A 10 17.90 -1.45 2.52
C ILE A 10 16.70 -2.38 2.72
N THR A 11 16.97 -3.64 3.03
CA THR A 11 15.91 -4.62 3.33
C THR A 11 15.06 -4.19 4.53
N GLY A 12 15.70 -3.61 5.56
CA GLY A 12 15.02 -3.04 6.71
C GLY A 12 14.03 -1.94 6.33
N LYS A 13 14.49 -0.93 5.57
CA LYS A 13 13.64 0.18 5.09
C LYS A 13 12.47 -0.35 4.24
N PHE A 14 12.77 -1.17 3.23
CA PHE A 14 11.75 -1.73 2.34
C PHE A 14 10.68 -2.55 3.10
N SER A 15 11.09 -3.33 4.11
CA SER A 15 10.15 -4.13 4.91
C SER A 15 9.19 -3.27 5.73
N GLY A 16 9.67 -2.12 6.23
CA GLY A 16 8.84 -1.14 6.94
C GLY A 16 7.80 -0.51 6.03
N ASP A 17 8.22 -0.02 4.87
CA ASP A 17 7.32 0.64 3.90
C ASP A 17 6.28 -0.35 3.36
N ARG A 18 6.67 -1.60 3.12
CA ARG A 18 5.76 -2.69 2.77
C ARG A 18 4.73 -2.93 3.87
N MET A 19 5.15 -3.00 5.14
CA MET A 19 4.25 -3.22 6.27
C MET A 19 3.21 -2.10 6.39
N TRP A 20 3.63 -0.85 6.31
CA TRP A 20 2.73 0.31 6.38
C TRP A 20 1.75 0.34 5.21
N SER A 21 2.22 0.06 4.00
CA SER A 21 1.37 0.02 2.80
C SER A 21 0.29 -1.08 2.88
N LEU A 22 0.67 -2.27 3.35
CA LEU A 22 -0.29 -3.37 3.55
C LEU A 22 -1.28 -3.05 4.68
N SER A 23 -0.80 -2.42 5.75
CA SER A 23 -1.66 -1.98 6.87
C SER A 23 -2.68 -0.95 6.40
N ALA A 24 -2.28 0.00 5.54
CA ALA A 24 -3.18 0.99 4.96
C ALA A 24 -4.30 0.35 4.13
N ILE A 25 -3.99 -0.68 3.32
CA ILE A 25 -5.01 -1.46 2.60
C ILE A 25 -5.99 -2.09 3.59
N ILE A 26 -5.50 -2.77 4.63
CA ILE A 26 -6.36 -3.43 5.61
C ILE A 26 -7.29 -2.42 6.30
N VAL A 27 -6.76 -1.29 6.73
CA VAL A 27 -7.56 -0.21 7.35
C VAL A 27 -8.62 0.32 6.39
N LEU A 28 -8.26 0.54 5.12
CA LEU A 28 -9.21 0.98 4.10
C LEU A 28 -10.36 -0.01 3.91
N TRP A 29 -10.06 -1.31 3.80
CA TRP A 29 -11.07 -2.36 3.69
C TRP A 29 -12.02 -2.35 4.89
N LEU A 30 -11.47 -2.26 6.11
CA LEU A 30 -12.26 -2.22 7.35
C LEU A 30 -13.16 -0.99 7.41
N LEU A 31 -12.65 0.19 7.03
CA LEU A 31 -13.44 1.42 7.03
C LEU A 31 -14.59 1.36 6.02
N TYR A 32 -14.34 0.90 4.80
CA TYR A 32 -15.39 0.75 3.78
C TYR A 32 -16.44 -0.28 4.20
N ALA A 33 -16.02 -1.42 4.73
CA ALA A 33 -16.93 -2.46 5.22
C ALA A 33 -17.78 -1.94 6.38
N PHE A 34 -17.16 -1.23 7.33
CA PHE A 34 -17.85 -0.62 8.46
C PHE A 34 -18.87 0.42 8.01
N VAL A 35 -18.47 1.38 7.17
CA VAL A 35 -19.38 2.40 6.65
C VAL A 35 -20.54 1.77 5.89
N PHE A 36 -20.27 0.80 5.00
CA PHE A 36 -21.33 0.09 4.28
C PHE A 36 -22.30 -0.62 5.23
N TYR A 37 -21.77 -1.30 6.25
CA TYR A 37 -22.58 -2.00 7.25
C TYR A 37 -23.50 -1.04 8.02
N GLU A 38 -23.01 0.14 8.40
CA GLU A 38 -23.80 1.15 9.09
C GLU A 38 -24.87 1.78 8.19
N ILE A 39 -24.57 2.08 6.93
CA ILE A 39 -25.50 2.83 6.07
C ILE A 39 -26.51 1.95 5.32
N LYS A 40 -26.27 0.64 5.17
CA LYS A 40 -27.08 -0.23 4.29
C LYS A 40 -28.57 -0.20 4.63
N ASP A 41 -28.94 -0.09 5.91
CA ASP A 41 -30.33 -0.10 6.36
C ASP A 41 -31.03 1.27 6.20
N TYR A 42 -30.26 2.33 5.93
CA TYR A 42 -30.74 3.68 5.67
C TYR A 42 -30.78 4.04 4.18
N ALA A 43 -30.23 3.20 3.31
CA ALA A 43 -30.07 3.45 1.87
C ALA A 43 -31.40 3.44 1.06
N GLY A 44 -32.53 3.15 1.73
CA GLY A 44 -33.88 3.31 1.19
C GLY A 44 -34.36 2.17 0.28
N SER A 45 -33.57 1.79 -0.74
CA SER A 45 -33.94 0.73 -1.69
C SER A 45 -32.82 -0.26 -1.97
N SER A 46 -33.18 -1.49 -2.36
CA SER A 46 -32.25 -2.57 -2.66
C SER A 46 -31.32 -2.24 -3.83
N GLU A 47 -31.78 -1.45 -4.80
CA GLU A 47 -30.99 -0.99 -5.94
C GLU A 47 -29.88 -0.04 -5.51
N VAL A 48 -30.18 0.88 -4.58
CA VAL A 48 -29.18 1.81 -4.01
C VAL A 48 -28.14 1.04 -3.22
N VAL A 49 -28.56 0.06 -2.40
CA VAL A 49 -27.62 -0.81 -1.66
C VAL A 49 -26.72 -1.58 -2.63
N GLY A 50 -27.28 -2.13 -3.71
CA GLY A 50 -26.51 -2.82 -4.75
C GLY A 50 -25.49 -1.90 -5.43
N ALA A 51 -25.89 -0.67 -5.77
CA ALA A 51 -24.98 0.32 -6.37
C ALA A 51 -23.85 0.71 -5.40
N LEU A 52 -24.15 0.93 -4.12
CA LEU A 52 -23.16 1.24 -3.08
C LEU A 52 -22.17 0.08 -2.90
N LEU A 53 -22.66 -1.16 -2.89
CA LEU A 53 -21.81 -2.35 -2.77
C LEU A 53 -20.83 -2.47 -3.93
N VAL A 54 -21.32 -2.33 -5.18
CA VAL A 54 -20.48 -2.44 -6.39
C VAL A 54 -19.48 -1.28 -6.45
N ALA A 55 -19.93 -0.05 -6.23
CA ALA A 55 -19.04 1.12 -6.25
C ALA A 55 -17.97 1.03 -5.15
N GLY A 56 -18.35 0.67 -3.92
CA GLY A 56 -17.43 0.47 -2.80
C GLY A 56 -16.41 -0.63 -3.08
N ALA A 57 -16.87 -1.77 -3.62
CA ALA A 57 -15.99 -2.88 -4.00
C ALA A 57 -14.98 -2.47 -5.08
N LEU A 58 -15.38 -1.69 -6.08
CA LEU A 58 -14.47 -1.17 -7.10
C LEU A 58 -13.43 -0.22 -6.52
N VAL A 59 -13.81 0.67 -5.61
CA VAL A 59 -12.84 1.56 -4.94
C VAL A 59 -11.81 0.75 -4.18
N ILE A 60 -12.25 -0.23 -3.38
CA ILE A 60 -11.35 -1.11 -2.63
C ILE A 60 -10.43 -1.88 -3.57
N LEU A 61 -10.97 -2.45 -4.64
CA LEU A 61 -10.23 -3.24 -5.62
C LEU A 61 -9.13 -2.41 -6.30
N PHE A 62 -9.49 -1.26 -6.86
CA PHE A 62 -8.54 -0.42 -7.59
C PHE A 62 -7.49 0.19 -6.66
N ASN A 63 -7.87 0.59 -5.45
CA ASN A 63 -6.91 1.12 -4.49
C ASN A 63 -5.90 0.04 -4.03
N THR A 64 -6.38 -1.18 -3.78
CA THR A 64 -5.52 -2.33 -3.48
C THR A 64 -4.57 -2.61 -4.64
N ALA A 65 -5.07 -2.66 -5.88
CA ALA A 65 -4.25 -2.88 -7.07
C ALA A 65 -3.17 -1.79 -7.25
N ALA A 66 -3.52 -0.52 -7.04
CA ALA A 66 -2.59 0.60 -7.15
C ALA A 66 -1.45 0.50 -6.12
N ILE A 67 -1.76 0.21 -4.85
CA ILE A 67 -0.74 0.06 -3.80
C ILE A 67 0.13 -1.17 -4.07
N LEU A 68 -0.43 -2.29 -4.52
CA LEU A 68 0.36 -3.47 -4.88
C LEU A 68 1.29 -3.20 -6.07
N ALA A 69 0.81 -2.48 -7.09
CA ALA A 69 1.64 -2.05 -8.22
C ALA A 69 2.77 -1.11 -7.77
N MET A 70 2.49 -0.18 -6.86
CA MET A 70 3.51 0.70 -6.27
C MET A 70 4.56 -0.12 -5.51
N LEU A 71 4.16 -1.09 -4.68
CA LEU A 71 5.08 -1.95 -3.94
C LEU A 71 5.91 -2.85 -4.85
N PHE A 72 5.35 -3.31 -5.96
CA PHE A 72 6.07 -4.10 -6.94
C PHE A 72 7.21 -3.29 -7.57
N HIS A 73 6.92 -2.09 -8.10
CA HIS A 73 7.96 -1.21 -8.65
C HIS A 73 8.99 -0.81 -7.59
N LEU A 74 8.53 -0.46 -6.39
CA LEU A 74 9.45 -0.15 -5.29
C LEU A 74 10.37 -1.33 -4.96
N SER A 75 9.89 -2.58 -5.09
CA SER A 75 10.72 -3.75 -4.84
C SER A 75 11.81 -3.97 -5.89
N GLU A 76 11.57 -3.55 -7.14
CA GLU A 76 12.53 -3.60 -8.24
C GLU A 76 13.57 -2.47 -8.13
N GLU A 77 13.15 -1.28 -7.71
CA GLU A 77 13.98 -0.07 -7.65
C GLU A 77 14.61 0.19 -6.26
N ARG A 78 14.31 -0.65 -5.25
CA ARG A 78 14.70 -0.42 -3.85
C ARG A 78 16.21 -0.21 -3.65
N ASP A 79 17.04 -0.97 -4.37
CA ASP A 79 18.48 -0.95 -4.17
C ASP A 79 19.09 0.37 -4.69
N GLU A 80 18.49 0.96 -5.72
CA GLU A 80 18.86 2.28 -6.24
C GLU A 80 18.38 3.39 -5.31
N ILE A 81 17.08 3.42 -5.01
CA ILE A 81 16.45 4.46 -4.17
C ILE A 81 17.09 4.51 -2.78
N TYR A 82 17.06 3.40 -2.05
CA TYR A 82 17.57 3.38 -0.68
C TYR A 82 19.11 3.34 -0.64
N GLY A 83 19.78 2.83 -1.67
CA GLY A 83 21.23 2.90 -1.79
C GLY A 83 21.72 4.34 -1.89
N LEU A 84 21.07 5.16 -2.72
CA LEU A 84 21.34 6.58 -2.85
C LEU A 84 21.10 7.33 -1.53
N ASP A 85 19.98 7.06 -0.86
CA ASP A 85 19.67 7.63 0.45
C ASP A 85 20.74 7.30 1.50
N LEU A 86 21.17 6.03 1.57
CA LEU A 86 22.20 5.60 2.50
C LEU A 86 23.55 6.25 2.19
N HIS A 87 23.91 6.38 0.91
CA HIS A 87 25.12 7.07 0.49
C HIS A 87 25.16 8.52 1.02
N TYR A 88 24.08 9.28 0.81
CA TYR A 88 24.00 10.65 1.33
C TYR A 88 23.92 10.74 2.85
N LEU A 89 23.27 9.77 3.51
CA LEU A 89 23.27 9.68 4.98
C LEU A 89 24.67 9.44 5.54
N ASP A 90 25.45 8.57 4.90
CA ASP A 90 26.81 8.26 5.32
C ASP A 90 27.76 9.45 5.04
N LEU A 91 27.56 10.20 3.95
CA LEU A 91 28.28 11.45 3.68
C LEU A 91 28.05 12.54 4.73
N LYS A 92 26.82 12.67 5.25
CA LYS A 92 26.48 13.67 6.29
C LYS A 92 27.09 13.37 7.66
N LYS A 93 27.51 12.13 7.91
CA LYS A 93 28.12 11.72 9.18
C LYS A 93 29.64 11.92 9.21
N LYS A 94 30.24 12.31 8.08
CA LYS A 94 31.67 12.54 7.91
C LYS A 94 32.00 14.03 8.04
#